data_AF-A0A7J7NPS3-F1
#
_entry.id   AF-A0A7J7NPS3-F1
#
_cell.length_a   1.000
_cell.length_b   1.000
_cell.length_c   1.000
_cell.angle_alpha   90.00
_cell.angle_beta   90.00
_cell.angle_gamma   90.00
#
_symmetry.space_group_name_H-M   'P 1'
#
loop_
_entity.id
_entity.type
_entity.pdbx_description
1 polymer ?
#
loop_
_entity_poly.entity_id
_entity_poly.type
_entity_poly.pdbx_seq_one_letter_code
_entity_poly.pdbx_strand_id
1 'polypeptide(L)'
;MVDQGRQITEAVTIPVIGDGDNEYGNVMSVKRTVKGFIKAGFSGIILEDQVSPKACGHTRGRKVISRDEAVMRIKAAIDTRKESGSGIVIIARTDSRQAISLEESLWRSRAFAYAGADVLFIDALSSKEEMKALCEITPLLPKMNNSRLP
;
A
#
# COMPACT_ATOMS: atom_id res chain seq x y z
N MET A 1 2.88 10.48 -13.32
CA MET A 1 3.01 10.34 -11.86
C MET A 1 4.44 10.60 -11.39
N VAL A 2 5.43 9.81 -11.85
CA VAL A 2 6.84 9.94 -11.40
C VAL A 2 7.44 11.33 -11.67
N ASP A 3 7.18 11.93 -12.83
CA ASP A 3 7.74 13.26 -13.14
C ASP A 3 7.08 14.38 -12.33
N GLN A 4 5.76 14.32 -12.09
CA GLN A 4 5.11 15.22 -11.15
C GLN A 4 5.65 15.03 -9.73
N GLY A 5 5.84 13.77 -9.31
CA GLY A 5 6.42 13.41 -8.02
C GLY A 5 7.80 14.01 -7.81
N ARG A 6 8.66 13.95 -8.83
CA ARG A 6 10.02 14.52 -8.79
C ARG A 6 10.00 16.03 -8.58
N GLN A 7 9.10 16.76 -9.26
CA GLN A 7 8.98 18.20 -9.05
C GLN A 7 8.57 18.54 -7.60
N ILE A 8 7.70 17.74 -6.99
CA ILE A 8 7.28 17.93 -5.60
C ILE A 8 8.43 17.66 -4.64
N THR A 9 9.12 16.53 -4.79
CA THR A 9 10.22 16.12 -3.90
C THR A 9 11.46 17.00 -4.03
N GLU A 10 11.73 17.57 -5.21
CA GLU A 10 12.82 18.54 -5.40
C GLU A 10 12.48 19.91 -4.77
N ALA A 11 11.19 20.23 -4.64
CA ALA A 11 10.74 21.51 -4.07
C ALA A 11 10.69 21.53 -2.54
N VAL A 12 10.82 20.38 -1.87
CA VAL A 12 10.66 20.27 -0.40
C VAL A 12 11.76 19.41 0.22
N THR A 13 12.04 19.66 1.50
CA THR A 13 12.99 18.85 2.29
C THR A 13 12.29 17.87 3.24
N ILE A 14 10.96 17.97 3.37
CA ILE A 14 10.16 17.07 4.19
C ILE A 14 9.89 15.74 3.46
N PRO A 15 9.72 14.62 4.18
CA PRO A 15 9.41 13.34 3.57
C PRO A 15 8.11 13.38 2.75
N VAL A 16 8.13 12.83 1.55
CA VAL A 16 6.96 12.73 0.67
C VAL A 16 6.59 11.27 0.46
N ILE A 17 5.31 10.94 0.71
CA ILE A 17 4.71 9.64 0.40
C ILE A 17 3.89 9.80 -0.87
N GLY A 18 4.14 8.94 -1.87
CA GLY A 18 3.35 8.90 -3.09
C GLY A 18 2.38 7.72 -3.12
N ASP A 19 1.23 7.91 -3.76
CA ASP A 19 0.30 6.82 -4.10
C ASP A 19 0.79 6.12 -5.37
N GLY A 20 1.10 4.83 -5.29
CA GLY A 20 1.56 3.98 -6.40
C GLY A 20 0.44 3.27 -7.15
N ASP A 21 -0.82 3.49 -6.75
CA ASP A 21 -2.00 2.77 -7.25
C ASP A 21 -1.82 1.24 -7.16
N ASN A 22 -2.46 0.48 -8.07
CA ASN A 22 -2.31 -0.96 -8.24
C ASN A 22 -1.22 -1.31 -9.27
N GLU A 23 -0.26 -0.39 -9.44
CA GLU A 23 0.94 -0.50 -10.25
C GLU A 23 0.72 -0.91 -11.72
N TYR A 24 -0.50 -0.72 -12.24
CA TYR A 24 -0.85 -0.96 -13.64
C TYR A 24 -0.59 -2.39 -14.15
N GLY A 25 -0.55 -3.41 -13.29
CA GLY A 25 -0.43 -4.79 -13.75
C GLY A 25 0.29 -5.73 -12.79
N ASN A 26 1.34 -6.39 -13.28
CA ASN A 26 1.96 -7.53 -12.61
C ASN A 26 3.18 -7.12 -11.74
N VAL A 27 3.83 -8.12 -11.14
CA VAL A 27 5.02 -7.98 -10.29
C VAL A 27 6.15 -7.14 -10.93
N MET A 28 6.35 -7.22 -12.24
CA MET A 28 7.40 -6.43 -12.92
C MET A 28 7.05 -4.94 -12.94
N SER A 29 5.77 -4.62 -13.07
CA SER A 29 5.30 -3.23 -12.98
C SER A 29 5.54 -2.67 -11.58
N VAL A 30 5.29 -3.44 -10.51
CA VAL A 30 5.62 -3.05 -9.13
C VAL A 30 7.10 -2.69 -9.00
N LYS A 31 8.01 -3.56 -9.47
CA LYS A 31 9.46 -3.28 -9.42
C LYS A 31 9.82 -1.99 -10.15
N ARG A 32 9.23 -1.74 -11.32
CA ARG A 32 9.47 -0.53 -12.11
C ARG A 32 8.96 0.72 -11.40
N THR A 33 7.77 0.66 -10.82
CA THR A 33 7.15 1.76 -10.07
C THR A 33 7.99 2.11 -8.85
N VAL A 34 8.38 1.13 -8.02
CA VAL A 34 9.21 1.37 -6.83
C VAL A 34 10.57 2.00 -7.23
N LYS A 35 11.24 1.50 -8.27
CA LYS A 35 12.48 2.13 -8.79
C LYS A 35 12.25 3.56 -9.26
N GLY A 36 11.12 3.83 -9.90
CA GLY A 36 10.71 5.17 -10.33
C GLY A 36 10.52 6.12 -9.15
N PHE A 37 9.84 5.67 -8.10
CA PHE A 37 9.58 6.46 -6.89
C PHE A 37 10.87 6.77 -6.14
N ILE A 38 11.76 5.78 -5.99
CA ILE A 38 13.08 5.98 -5.40
C ILE A 38 13.87 7.04 -6.18
N LYS A 39 13.94 6.92 -7.52
CA LYS A 39 14.63 7.90 -8.37
C LYS A 39 14.00 9.30 -8.33
N ALA A 40 12.70 9.37 -8.10
CA ALA A 40 12.00 10.64 -7.92
C ALA A 40 12.13 11.20 -6.50
N GLY A 41 12.85 10.57 -5.58
CA GLY A 41 13.09 11.13 -4.24
C GLY A 41 11.94 10.94 -3.25
N PHE A 42 10.97 10.06 -3.53
CA PHE A 42 9.92 9.73 -2.55
C PHE A 42 10.51 9.00 -1.35
N SER A 43 10.02 9.34 -0.16
CA SER A 43 10.37 8.66 1.10
C SER A 43 9.47 7.46 1.38
N GLY A 44 8.29 7.39 0.75
CA GLY A 44 7.39 6.25 0.87
C GLY A 44 6.50 6.06 -0.36
N ILE A 45 5.99 4.84 -0.51
CA ILE A 45 5.06 4.45 -1.56
C ILE A 45 3.91 3.64 -0.97
N ILE A 46 2.68 3.97 -1.38
CA ILE A 46 1.47 3.18 -1.11
C ILE A 46 1.24 2.24 -2.29
N LEU A 47 1.07 0.95 -2.00
CA LEU A 47 0.79 -0.11 -2.97
C LEU A 47 -0.50 -0.82 -2.58
N GLU A 48 -1.43 -1.01 -3.51
CA GLU A 48 -2.74 -1.60 -3.23
C GLU A 48 -3.06 -2.85 -4.04
N ASP A 49 -4.03 -3.64 -3.57
CA ASP A 49 -4.36 -4.95 -4.11
C ASP A 49 -5.63 -4.97 -5.00
N GLN A 50 -6.06 -3.82 -5.51
CA GLN A 50 -7.19 -3.75 -6.45
C GLN A 50 -6.87 -4.37 -7.81
N VAL A 51 -7.87 -5.04 -8.40
CA VAL A 51 -7.82 -5.46 -9.81
C VAL A 51 -7.71 -4.22 -10.70
N SER A 52 -6.98 -4.34 -11.82
CA SER A 52 -6.90 -3.28 -12.83
C SER A 52 -8.04 -3.38 -13.87
N PRO A 53 -8.67 -2.27 -14.29
CA PRO A 53 -8.46 -0.89 -13.83
C PRO A 53 -9.03 -0.66 -12.42
N LYS A 54 -8.34 0.20 -11.65
CA LYS A 54 -8.69 0.56 -10.26
C LYS A 54 -10.03 1.30 -10.20
N ALA A 55 -10.82 1.01 -9.16
CA ALA A 55 -11.99 1.80 -8.78
C ALA A 55 -11.65 2.72 -7.59
N CYS A 56 -12.30 3.90 -7.52
CA CYS A 56 -12.07 4.83 -6.42
C CYS A 56 -12.43 4.19 -5.06
N GLY A 57 -11.66 4.57 -4.02
CA GLY A 57 -11.79 4.10 -2.63
C GLY A 57 -13.12 4.38 -1.92
N HIS A 58 -14.13 4.90 -2.63
CA HIS A 58 -15.49 5.11 -2.11
C HIS A 58 -16.59 4.55 -3.04
N THR A 59 -16.22 3.85 -4.11
CA THR A 59 -17.16 3.30 -5.10
C THR A 59 -17.54 1.85 -4.77
N ARG A 60 -18.82 1.49 -4.96
CA ARG A 60 -19.31 0.10 -4.80
C ARG A 60 -18.79 -0.81 -5.91
N GLY A 61 -18.62 -2.10 -5.62
CA GLY A 61 -18.23 -3.11 -6.62
C GLY A 61 -16.72 -3.28 -6.81
N ARG A 62 -15.91 -2.87 -5.82
CA ARG A 62 -14.47 -3.12 -5.83
C ARG A 62 -14.15 -4.60 -5.90
N LYS A 63 -13.06 -4.93 -6.59
CA LYS A 63 -12.48 -6.26 -6.67
C LYS A 63 -11.01 -6.17 -6.32
N VAL A 64 -10.55 -7.14 -5.55
CA VAL A 64 -9.13 -7.30 -5.21
C VAL A 64 -8.58 -8.56 -5.88
N ILE A 65 -7.29 -8.55 -6.15
CA ILE A 65 -6.56 -9.69 -6.68
C ILE A 65 -6.51 -10.83 -5.64
N SER A 66 -6.04 -12.01 -6.07
CA SER A 66 -5.87 -13.15 -5.16
C SER A 66 -4.90 -12.81 -4.02
N ARG A 67 -5.04 -13.51 -2.89
CA ARG A 67 -4.15 -13.35 -1.73
C ARG A 67 -2.68 -13.55 -2.13
N ASP A 68 -2.40 -14.58 -2.92
CA ASP A 68 -1.05 -14.92 -3.36
C ASP A 68 -0.45 -13.82 -4.23
N GLU A 69 -1.23 -13.28 -5.16
CA GLU A 69 -0.79 -12.18 -6.02
C GLU A 69 -0.51 -10.92 -5.20
N ALA A 70 -1.40 -10.56 -4.28
CA ALA A 70 -1.23 -9.39 -3.41
C ALA A 70 0.06 -9.49 -2.56
N VAL A 71 0.29 -10.65 -1.95
CA VAL A 71 1.52 -10.89 -1.17
C VAL A 71 2.76 -10.87 -2.07
N MET A 72 2.70 -11.42 -3.27
CA MET A 72 3.81 -11.39 -4.24
C MET A 72 4.18 -9.96 -4.64
N ARG A 73 3.21 -9.06 -4.81
CA ARG A 73 3.47 -7.65 -5.12
C ARG A 73 4.21 -6.96 -3.97
N ILE A 74 3.78 -7.14 -2.73
CA ILE A 74 4.48 -6.59 -1.55
C ILE A 74 5.91 -7.13 -1.47
N LYS A 75 6.10 -8.45 -1.62
CA LYS A 75 7.45 -9.05 -1.63
C LYS A 75 8.34 -8.43 -2.70
N ALA A 76 7.81 -8.24 -3.91
CA ALA A 76 8.57 -7.63 -5.00
C ALA A 76 8.97 -6.17 -4.74
N ALA A 77 8.11 -5.40 -4.06
CA ALA A 77 8.45 -4.06 -3.62
C ALA A 77 9.58 -4.06 -2.56
N ILE A 78 9.49 -4.98 -1.59
CA ILE A 78 10.51 -5.17 -0.56
C ILE A 78 11.86 -5.59 -1.16
N ASP A 79 11.84 -6.53 -2.11
CA ASP A 79 13.04 -6.98 -2.80
C ASP A 79 13.64 -5.83 -3.63
N THR A 80 12.81 -5.07 -4.34
CA THR A 80 13.27 -3.91 -5.12
C THR A 80 13.92 -2.84 -4.23
N ARG A 81 13.34 -2.57 -3.07
CA ARG A 81 13.94 -1.68 -2.07
C ARG A 81 15.31 -2.19 -1.65
N LYS A 82 15.42 -3.47 -1.26
CA LYS A 82 16.69 -4.10 -0.86
C LYS A 82 17.75 -4.05 -1.96
N GLU A 83 17.38 -4.43 -3.19
CA GLU A 83 18.24 -4.39 -4.38
C GLU A 83 18.80 -2.99 -4.65
N SER A 84 18.03 -1.94 -4.33
CA SER A 84 18.43 -0.55 -4.54
C SER A 84 19.25 0.08 -3.41
N GLY A 85 19.30 -0.56 -2.23
CA GLY A 85 19.86 0.05 -1.00
C GLY A 85 19.05 1.24 -0.46
N SER A 86 17.83 1.48 -0.97
CA SER A 86 16.98 2.59 -0.54
C SER A 86 16.28 2.30 0.79
N GLY A 87 16.05 3.36 1.57
CA GLY A 87 15.22 3.34 2.78
C GLY A 87 13.73 3.66 2.53
N ILE A 88 13.25 3.60 1.28
CA ILE A 88 11.85 3.92 0.97
C ILE A 88 10.88 3.07 1.82
N VAL A 89 9.87 3.73 2.40
CA VAL A 89 8.83 3.10 3.22
C VAL A 89 7.80 2.44 2.30
N ILE A 90 7.55 1.14 2.47
CA ILE A 90 6.53 0.38 1.75
C ILE A 90 5.25 0.33 2.60
N ILE A 91 4.23 1.04 2.15
CA ILE A 91 2.91 1.09 2.77
C ILE A 91 2.00 0.13 2.01
N ALA A 92 1.63 -0.97 2.66
CA ALA A 92 0.78 -1.99 2.06
C ALA A 92 -0.69 -1.68 2.34
N ARG A 93 -1.42 -1.33 1.29
CA ARG A 93 -2.85 -1.05 1.31
C ARG A 93 -3.65 -2.28 0.86
N THR A 94 -4.76 -2.56 1.55
CA THR A 94 -5.79 -3.47 1.05
C THR A 94 -7.13 -2.77 0.92
N ASP A 95 -7.82 -3.02 -0.19
CA ASP A 95 -9.19 -2.57 -0.46
C ASP A 95 -10.22 -3.68 -0.20
N SER A 96 -9.80 -4.81 0.38
CA SER A 96 -10.66 -5.97 0.59
C SER A 96 -11.80 -5.74 1.59
N ARG A 97 -11.80 -4.63 2.34
CA ARG A 97 -12.84 -4.36 3.35
C ARG A 97 -14.20 -4.17 2.71
N GLN A 98 -14.26 -3.43 1.60
CA GLN A 98 -15.50 -3.27 0.82
C GLN A 98 -15.66 -4.36 -0.25
N ALA A 99 -14.57 -4.95 -0.74
CA ALA A 99 -14.63 -5.95 -1.80
C ALA A 99 -15.04 -7.35 -1.28
N ILE A 100 -14.65 -7.70 -0.04
CA ILE A 100 -14.84 -9.05 0.53
C ILE A 100 -15.36 -8.95 1.97
N SER A 101 -14.48 -8.70 2.96
CA SER A 101 -14.86 -8.58 4.38
C SER A 101 -13.77 -7.92 5.23
N LEU A 102 -14.09 -7.61 6.48
CA LEU A 102 -13.08 -7.19 7.47
C LEU A 102 -12.10 -8.32 7.76
N GLU A 103 -12.54 -9.58 7.93
CA GLU A 103 -11.62 -10.68 8.24
C GLU A 103 -10.60 -10.91 7.12
N GLU A 104 -11.04 -10.80 5.86
CA GLU A 104 -10.15 -10.87 4.69
C GLU A 104 -9.08 -9.78 4.75
N SER A 105 -9.49 -8.56 5.12
CA SER A 105 -8.59 -7.41 5.20
C SER A 105 -7.57 -7.55 6.32
N LEU A 106 -7.98 -8.09 7.47
CA LEU A 106 -7.09 -8.41 8.58
C LEU A 106 -6.12 -9.55 8.24
N TRP A 107 -6.60 -10.57 7.50
CA TRP A 107 -5.74 -11.64 7.00
C TRP A 107 -4.66 -11.09 6.07
N ARG A 108 -5.05 -10.29 5.07
CA ARG A 108 -4.12 -9.68 4.10
C ARG A 108 -3.11 -8.77 4.78
N SER A 109 -3.57 -7.94 5.69
CA SER A 109 -2.71 -7.03 6.46
C SER A 109 -1.65 -7.79 7.27
N ARG A 110 -2.01 -8.93 7.91
CA ARG A 110 -1.00 -9.81 8.55
C ARG A 110 -0.02 -10.35 7.51
N ALA A 111 -0.50 -10.85 6.39
CA ALA A 111 0.36 -11.41 5.34
C ALA A 111 1.32 -10.36 4.76
N PHE A 112 0.87 -9.12 4.59
CA PHE A 112 1.72 -8.01 4.14
C PHE A 112 2.78 -7.63 5.18
N ALA A 113 2.43 -7.65 6.47
CA ALA A 113 3.42 -7.47 7.55
C ALA A 113 4.48 -8.58 7.53
N TYR A 114 4.06 -9.85 7.39
CA TYR A 114 4.99 -10.98 7.26
C TYR A 114 5.86 -10.90 6.00
N ALA A 115 5.35 -10.29 4.92
CA ALA A 115 6.12 -10.03 3.70
C ALA A 115 7.13 -8.89 3.86
N GLY A 116 7.04 -8.10 4.94
CA GLY A 116 8.00 -7.06 5.29
C GLY A 116 7.53 -5.63 5.03
N ALA A 117 6.22 -5.40 4.80
CA ALA A 117 5.67 -4.04 4.71
C ALA A 117 5.97 -3.25 5.99
N ASP A 118 6.25 -1.96 5.85
CA ASP A 118 6.63 -1.10 6.98
C ASP A 118 5.40 -0.43 7.62
N VAL A 119 4.33 -0.25 6.84
CA VAL A 119 3.07 0.35 7.31
C VAL A 119 1.89 -0.43 6.70
N LEU A 120 0.86 -0.67 7.51
CA LEU A 120 -0.38 -1.29 7.05
C LEU A 120 -1.49 -0.27 6.88
N PHE A 121 -2.30 -0.45 5.85
CA PHE A 121 -3.44 0.40 5.57
C PHE A 121 -4.62 -0.44 5.06
N ILE A 122 -5.72 -0.48 5.81
CA ILE A 122 -7.00 -0.98 5.29
C ILE A 122 -7.81 0.23 4.84
N ASP A 123 -8.19 0.28 3.56
CA ASP A 123 -9.03 1.34 3.05
C ASP A 123 -10.47 1.20 3.54
N ALA A 124 -11.09 2.36 3.81
CA ALA A 124 -12.50 2.48 4.18
C ALA A 124 -12.96 1.57 5.35
N LEU A 125 -12.15 1.49 6.41
CA LEU A 125 -12.63 1.01 7.72
C LEU A 125 -13.86 1.82 8.15
N SER A 126 -14.87 1.13 8.67
CA SER A 126 -16.18 1.73 8.98
C SER A 126 -16.35 2.18 10.42
N SER A 127 -15.44 1.80 11.34
CA SER A 127 -15.53 2.21 12.74
C SER A 127 -14.17 2.22 13.47
N LYS A 128 -14.15 2.82 14.66
CA LYS A 128 -12.98 2.79 15.57
C LYS A 128 -12.64 1.38 16.00
N GLU A 129 -13.63 0.51 16.13
CA GLU A 129 -13.47 -0.90 16.51
C GLU A 129 -12.74 -1.67 15.42
N GLU A 130 -13.04 -1.42 14.14
CA GLU A 130 -12.28 -2.04 13.05
C GLU A 130 -10.83 -1.52 13.00
N MET A 131 -10.61 -0.24 13.30
CA MET A 131 -9.25 0.31 13.43
C MET A 131 -8.50 -0.33 14.59
N LYS A 132 -9.14 -0.54 15.74
CA LYS A 132 -8.56 -1.28 16.87
C LYS A 132 -8.19 -2.71 16.47
N ALA A 133 -9.06 -3.41 15.75
CA ALA A 133 -8.77 -4.74 15.24
C ALA A 133 -7.54 -4.75 14.32
N LEU A 134 -7.39 -3.78 13.42
CA LEU A 134 -6.18 -3.63 12.60
C LEU A 134 -4.93 -3.33 13.45
N CYS A 135 -5.06 -2.53 14.51
CA CYS A 135 -3.96 -2.26 15.43
C CYS A 135 -3.49 -3.54 16.15
N GLU A 136 -4.42 -4.39 16.57
CA GLU A 136 -4.17 -5.61 17.35
C GLU A 136 -3.47 -6.72 16.56
N ILE A 137 -3.69 -6.83 15.26
CA ILE A 137 -3.09 -7.93 14.48
C ILE A 137 -1.57 -7.87 14.39
N THR A 138 -0.99 -6.67 14.53
CA THR A 138 0.47 -6.43 14.44
C THR A 138 0.87 -5.23 15.31
N PRO A 139 0.82 -5.32 16.65
CA PRO A 139 0.84 -4.15 17.54
C PRO A 139 2.00 -3.17 17.31
N LEU A 140 3.18 -3.67 16.92
CA LEU A 140 4.40 -2.86 16.74
C LEU A 140 4.52 -2.20 15.37
N LEU A 141 3.74 -2.62 14.37
CA LEU A 141 3.83 -2.07 13.02
C LEU A 141 2.97 -0.82 12.90
N PRO A 142 3.43 0.29 12.33
CA PRO A 142 2.60 1.48 12.11
C PRO A 142 1.37 1.20 11.22
N LYS A 143 0.30 1.97 11.46
CA LYS A 143 -0.94 1.91 10.67
C LYS A 143 -1.23 3.29 10.08
N MET A 144 -1.66 3.30 8.82
CA MET A 144 -2.20 4.49 8.17
C MET A 144 -3.72 4.39 8.14
N ASN A 145 -4.38 5.51 8.40
CA ASN A 145 -5.82 5.64 8.29
C ASN A 145 -6.17 6.83 7.38
N ASN A 146 -7.04 6.59 6.40
CA ASN A 146 -7.60 7.63 5.52
C ASN A 146 -9.15 7.68 5.58
N SER A 147 -9.74 6.97 6.53
CA SER A 147 -11.19 6.99 6.73
C SER A 147 -11.60 8.15 7.65
N ARG A 148 -12.78 8.73 7.39
CA ARG A 148 -13.40 9.78 8.22
C ARG A 148 -14.00 9.17 9.50
N LEU A 149 -13.24 8.37 10.23
CA LEU A 149 -13.68 7.89 11.53
C LEU A 149 -13.93 9.12 12.42
N PRO A 150 -15.06 9.16 13.16
CA PRO A 150 -15.30 10.19 14.17
C PRO A 150 -14.31 10.08 15.33
#